data_AF-A0A9X0ABK3-F1
#
_entry.id   AF-A0A9X0ABK3-F1
#
_cell.length_a   1.000
_cell.length_b   1.000
_cell.length_c   1.000
_cell.angle_alpha   90.00
_cell.angle_beta   90.00
_cell.angle_gamma   90.00
#
_symmetry.space_group_name_H-M   'P 1'
#
loop_
_entity.id
_entity.type
_entity.pdbx_description
1 polymer ?
#
loop_
_entity_poly.entity_id
_entity_poly.type
_entity_poly.pdbx_seq_one_letter_code
_entity_poly.pdbx_strand_id
1 'polypeptide(L)'
;MVESGSLSSRPDALRLQYYSNLTAALSGGNFELARTIGEIYGWEMDIMKHISGLQLGYKLMPSKKWYVMLDDDTYILNGSLKTILGHLNPSLSYYIGNAIGDYKARFAHGGSAVVFSQEAMHRIVDQNPSVVAKAHLESLDARWGDKLIATTAMKCGIYLDERYNYYFNGEAPQITRIRGDRFCAPLISFHKMSPAQMREIGRTFKISVTSCLGSIYGRYMERQISTVSSPILFVLIGTMLVEWMKLP
;
A
#
# COMPACT_ATOMS: atom_id res chain seq x y z
N MET A 1 -9.17 -7.23 14.79
CA MET A 1 -8.41 -6.52 15.84
C MET A 1 -9.30 -6.21 17.05
N VAL A 2 -10.30 -5.33 16.92
CA VAL A 2 -11.22 -4.98 18.03
C VAL A 2 -12.10 -6.19 18.38
N GLU A 3 -12.80 -6.76 17.41
CA GLU A 3 -13.66 -7.94 17.59
C GLU A 3 -12.88 -9.22 17.93
N SER A 4 -11.63 -9.32 17.48
CA SER A 4 -10.76 -10.46 17.77
C SER A 4 -10.17 -10.43 19.17
N GLY A 5 -10.52 -9.43 20.00
CA GLY A 5 -10.03 -9.28 21.37
C GLY A 5 -8.55 -8.89 21.47
N SER A 6 -7.88 -8.55 20.36
CA SER A 6 -6.44 -8.27 20.34
C SER A 6 -6.05 -7.00 21.11
N LEU A 7 -7.03 -6.17 21.44
CA LEU A 7 -6.87 -4.90 22.16
C LEU A 7 -7.47 -4.91 23.58
N SER A 8 -7.97 -6.06 24.05
CA SER A 8 -8.69 -6.18 25.32
C SER A 8 -7.86 -5.78 26.54
N SER A 9 -6.53 -5.81 26.45
CA SER A 9 -5.62 -5.42 27.52
C SER A 9 -5.47 -3.91 27.72
N ARG A 10 -5.97 -3.09 26.78
CA ARG A 10 -5.88 -1.61 26.82
C ARG A 10 -7.22 -0.96 26.44
N PRO A 11 -8.32 -1.24 27.15
CA PRO A 11 -9.66 -0.76 26.77
C PRO A 11 -9.78 0.77 26.75
N ASP A 12 -9.01 1.46 27.60
CA ASP A 12 -9.09 2.92 27.78
C ASP A 12 -8.21 3.72 26.81
N ALA A 13 -7.56 3.08 25.84
CA ALA A 13 -6.68 3.77 24.91
C ALA A 13 -7.45 4.85 24.11
N LEU A 14 -6.92 6.07 24.03
CA LEU A 14 -7.58 7.20 23.37
C LEU A 14 -8.00 6.89 21.93
N ARG A 15 -7.13 6.21 21.18
CA ARG A 15 -7.40 5.83 19.78
C ARG A 15 -8.57 4.84 19.66
N LEU A 16 -8.77 3.96 20.63
CA LEU A 16 -9.96 3.10 20.71
C LEU A 16 -11.22 3.91 21.00
N GLN A 17 -11.13 4.94 21.84
CA GLN A 17 -12.28 5.80 22.12
C GLN A 17 -12.70 6.57 20.86
N TYR A 18 -11.75 7.10 20.07
CA TYR A 18 -12.03 7.75 18.79
C TYR A 18 -12.74 6.79 17.82
N TYR A 19 -12.22 5.56 17.69
CA TYR A 19 -12.83 4.52 16.87
C TYR A 19 -14.26 4.17 17.33
N SER A 20 -14.47 3.98 18.62
CA SER A 20 -15.79 3.67 19.19
C SER A 20 -16.78 4.81 18.97
N ASN A 21 -16.37 6.06 19.17
CA ASN A 21 -17.21 7.24 18.96
C ASN A 21 -17.59 7.39 17.48
N LEU A 22 -16.64 7.20 16.56
CA LEU A 22 -16.93 7.22 15.13
C LEU A 22 -17.93 6.12 14.74
N THR A 23 -17.70 4.90 15.23
CA THR A 23 -18.55 3.74 14.94
C THR A 23 -19.98 3.95 15.47
N ALA A 24 -20.11 4.52 16.67
CA ALA A 24 -21.40 4.87 17.25
C ALA A 24 -22.12 5.96 16.45
N ALA A 25 -21.41 7.01 16.01
CA ALA A 25 -21.99 8.07 15.18
C ALA A 25 -22.49 7.54 13.83
N LEU A 26 -21.71 6.68 13.16
CA LEU A 26 -22.10 6.03 11.90
C LEU A 26 -23.31 5.10 12.09
N SER A 27 -23.29 4.25 13.13
CA SER A 27 -24.37 3.30 13.40
C SER A 27 -25.66 4.00 13.82
N GLY A 28 -25.56 5.16 14.46
CA GLY A 28 -26.69 6.01 14.82
C GLY A 28 -27.18 6.93 13.69
N GLY A 29 -26.57 6.88 12.50
CA GLY A 29 -26.94 7.72 11.35
C GLY A 29 -26.55 9.20 11.48
N ASN A 30 -25.71 9.56 12.46
CA ASN A 30 -25.22 10.93 12.65
C ASN A 30 -23.97 11.18 11.81
N PHE A 31 -24.17 11.33 10.50
CA PHE A 31 -23.08 11.50 9.54
C PHE A 31 -22.27 12.79 9.75
N GLU A 32 -22.88 13.85 10.28
CA GLU A 32 -22.20 15.12 10.54
C GLU A 32 -21.21 15.01 11.70
N LEU A 33 -21.61 14.33 12.77
CA LEU A 33 -20.70 13.98 13.86
C LEU A 33 -19.59 13.04 13.38
N ALA A 34 -19.95 12.02 12.58
CA ALA A 34 -18.97 11.08 12.03
C ALA A 34 -17.91 11.80 11.15
N ARG A 35 -18.36 12.73 10.30
CA ARG A 35 -17.49 13.59 9.49
C ARG A 35 -16.54 14.40 10.38
N THR A 36 -17.08 15.05 11.41
CA THR A 36 -16.30 15.86 12.36
C THR A 36 -15.23 15.03 13.08
N ILE A 37 -15.59 13.84 13.57
CA ILE A 37 -14.63 12.92 14.22
C ILE A 37 -13.55 12.49 13.21
N GLY A 38 -13.94 12.15 11.98
CA GLY A 38 -13.01 11.78 10.91
C GLY A 38 -12.04 12.89 10.54
N GLU A 39 -12.49 14.14 10.48
CA GLU A 39 -11.63 15.29 10.17
C GLU A 39 -10.61 15.58 11.29
N ILE A 40 -11.02 15.45 12.55
CA ILE A 40 -10.15 15.77 13.70
C ILE A 40 -9.19 14.62 14.01
N TYR A 41 -9.69 13.38 14.03
CA TYR A 41 -8.97 12.21 14.54
C TYR A 41 -8.67 11.15 13.46
N GLY A 42 -9.05 11.39 12.21
CA GLY A 42 -8.92 10.43 11.12
C GLY A 42 -7.49 9.94 10.96
N TRP A 43 -6.52 10.84 10.91
CA TRP A 43 -5.10 10.48 10.75
C TRP A 43 -4.57 9.64 11.90
N GLU A 44 -4.90 10.00 13.15
CA GLU A 44 -4.51 9.24 14.33
C GLU A 44 -5.11 7.83 14.32
N MET A 45 -6.40 7.73 14.02
CA MET A 45 -7.11 6.44 13.97
C MET A 45 -6.69 5.59 12.76
N ASP A 46 -6.25 6.20 11.66
CA ASP A 46 -5.80 5.52 10.44
C ASP A 46 -4.63 4.55 10.70
N ILE A 47 -3.82 4.83 11.71
CA ILE A 47 -2.70 3.96 12.10
C ILE A 47 -3.18 2.54 12.47
N MET A 48 -4.36 2.42 13.07
CA MET A 48 -4.95 1.14 13.48
C MET A 48 -5.37 0.25 12.31
N LYS A 49 -5.70 0.83 11.14
CA LYS A 49 -6.11 0.04 9.96
C LYS A 49 -4.92 -0.59 9.24
N HIS A 50 -3.69 -0.11 9.42
CA HIS A 50 -2.53 -0.55 8.62
C HIS A 50 -2.25 -2.06 8.75
N ILE A 51 -2.00 -2.54 9.98
CA ILE A 51 -1.77 -3.97 10.24
C ILE A 51 -3.04 -4.79 9.98
N SER A 52 -4.20 -4.24 10.33
CA SER A 52 -5.50 -4.89 10.09
C SER A 52 -5.78 -5.10 8.60
N GLY A 53 -5.43 -4.14 7.76
CA GLY A 53 -5.63 -4.17 6.31
C GLY A 53 -4.72 -5.19 5.65
N LEU A 54 -3.44 -5.25 6.05
CA LEU A 54 -2.52 -6.30 5.63
C LEU A 54 -3.03 -7.69 6.01
N GLN A 55 -3.42 -7.88 7.26
CA GLN A 55 -3.93 -9.15 7.77
C GLN A 55 -5.23 -9.56 7.04
N LEU A 56 -6.16 -8.63 6.87
CA LEU A 56 -7.44 -8.88 6.20
C LEU A 56 -7.24 -9.22 4.72
N GLY A 57 -6.41 -8.45 4.01
CA GLY A 57 -6.09 -8.70 2.60
C GLY A 57 -5.53 -10.10 2.38
N TYR A 58 -4.57 -10.51 3.22
CA TYR A 58 -4.01 -11.86 3.17
C TYR A 58 -5.04 -12.95 3.48
N LYS A 59 -5.83 -12.80 4.54
CA LYS A 59 -6.85 -13.79 4.92
C LYS A 59 -7.94 -13.98 3.86
N LEU A 60 -8.36 -12.89 3.19
CA LEU A 60 -9.37 -12.97 2.13
C LEU A 60 -8.81 -13.57 0.84
N MET A 61 -7.53 -13.38 0.56
CA MET A 61 -6.91 -13.77 -0.69
C MET A 61 -5.50 -14.34 -0.49
N PRO A 62 -5.33 -15.49 0.19
CA PRO A 62 -4.02 -16.02 0.57
C PRO A 62 -3.18 -16.55 -0.61
N SER A 63 -3.81 -16.79 -1.76
CA SER A 63 -3.16 -17.33 -2.96
C SER A 63 -2.62 -16.25 -3.92
N LYS A 64 -2.69 -14.97 -3.55
CA LYS A 64 -2.20 -13.88 -4.42
C LYS A 64 -0.69 -13.80 -4.37
N LYS A 65 -0.05 -13.65 -5.55
CA LYS A 65 1.40 -13.52 -5.68
C LYS A 65 1.93 -12.22 -5.01
N TRP A 66 1.14 -11.15 -5.06
CA TRP A 66 1.52 -9.81 -4.64
C TRP A 66 0.37 -9.09 -3.93
N TYR A 67 0.72 -8.32 -2.91
CA TYR A 67 -0.17 -7.53 -2.06
C TYR A 67 0.28 -6.08 -2.13
N VAL A 68 -0.57 -5.19 -2.62
CA VAL A 68 -0.22 -3.77 -2.80
C VAL A 68 -1.11 -2.93 -1.87
N MET A 69 -0.49 -2.23 -0.94
CA MET A 69 -1.15 -1.23 -0.09
C MET A 69 -0.97 0.16 -0.71
N LEU A 70 -2.07 0.90 -0.84
CA LEU A 70 -2.15 2.20 -1.50
C LEU A 70 -3.09 3.13 -0.75
N ASP A 71 -2.80 4.43 -0.80
CA ASP A 71 -3.74 5.48 -0.42
C ASP A 71 -4.63 5.87 -1.61
N ASP A 72 -5.77 6.50 -1.33
CA ASP A 72 -6.78 6.90 -2.33
C ASP A 72 -6.35 8.09 -3.21
N ASP A 73 -5.25 8.75 -2.86
CA ASP A 73 -4.60 9.81 -3.64
C ASP A 73 -3.29 9.33 -4.32
N THR A 74 -3.05 8.01 -4.36
CA THR A 74 -1.92 7.36 -5.02
C THR A 74 -2.30 6.79 -6.39
N TYR A 75 -1.56 7.15 -7.45
CA TYR A 75 -1.77 6.58 -8.79
C TYR A 75 -0.72 5.52 -9.11
N ILE A 76 -1.18 4.35 -9.54
CA ILE A 76 -0.32 3.25 -9.96
C ILE A 76 -0.21 3.17 -11.48
N LEU A 77 1.03 3.18 -11.94
CA LEU A 77 1.42 2.89 -13.31
C LEU A 77 1.48 1.37 -13.50
N ASN A 78 0.29 0.80 -13.68
CA ASN A 78 0.04 -0.63 -13.70
C ASN A 78 1.01 -1.40 -14.62
N GLY A 79 1.30 -0.90 -15.82
CA GLY A 79 2.23 -1.55 -16.76
C GLY A 79 3.65 -1.73 -16.20
N SER A 80 4.18 -0.71 -15.54
CA SER A 80 5.49 -0.78 -14.88
C SER A 80 5.46 -1.73 -13.69
N LEU A 81 4.42 -1.65 -12.87
CA LEU A 81 4.25 -2.53 -11.71
C LEU A 81 4.23 -4.00 -12.14
N LYS A 82 3.42 -4.37 -13.15
CA LYS A 82 3.40 -5.72 -13.74
C LYS A 82 4.78 -6.15 -14.21
N THR A 83 5.48 -5.25 -14.90
CA THR A 83 6.78 -5.56 -15.47
C THR A 83 7.79 -5.86 -14.37
N ILE A 84 7.91 -5.01 -13.35
CA ILE A 84 8.85 -5.24 -12.25
C ILE A 84 8.49 -6.53 -11.49
N LEU A 85 7.23 -6.68 -11.08
CA LEU A 85 6.78 -7.83 -10.30
C LEU A 85 6.84 -9.15 -11.08
N GLY A 86 6.71 -9.11 -12.42
CA GLY A 86 6.83 -10.26 -13.29
C GLY A 86 8.24 -10.87 -13.35
N HIS A 87 9.27 -10.12 -12.93
CA HIS A 87 10.66 -10.61 -12.86
C HIS A 87 11.06 -11.11 -11.46
N LEU A 88 10.17 -11.01 -10.47
CA LEU A 88 10.46 -11.41 -9.10
C LEU A 88 9.76 -12.73 -8.76
N ASN A 89 10.42 -13.57 -7.96
CA ASN A 89 9.82 -14.80 -7.46
C ASN A 89 8.94 -14.50 -6.22
N PRO A 90 7.59 -14.62 -6.29
CA PRO A 90 6.71 -14.30 -5.17
C PRO A 90 6.85 -15.27 -3.97
N SER A 91 7.54 -16.41 -4.15
CA SER A 91 7.89 -17.34 -3.07
C SER A 91 9.09 -16.88 -2.24
N LEU A 92 9.72 -15.75 -2.59
CA LEU A 92 10.73 -15.09 -1.76
C LEU A 92 10.10 -13.90 -1.03
N SER A 93 10.59 -13.59 0.16
CA SER A 93 10.04 -12.53 1.02
C SER A 93 10.46 -11.13 0.56
N TYR A 94 9.72 -10.57 -0.40
CA TYR A 94 9.85 -9.17 -0.80
C TYR A 94 8.96 -8.25 0.02
N TYR A 95 9.55 -7.14 0.47
CA TYR A 95 8.90 -5.92 0.95
C TYR A 95 9.56 -4.76 0.21
N ILE A 96 8.84 -4.09 -0.69
CA ILE A 96 9.37 -3.03 -1.57
C ILE A 96 8.46 -1.80 -1.55
N GLY A 97 9.06 -0.63 -1.78
CA GLY A 97 8.38 0.66 -1.82
C GLY A 97 9.38 1.82 -1.76
N ASN A 98 8.88 3.04 -1.62
CA ASN A 98 9.71 4.24 -1.49
C ASN A 98 10.35 4.31 -0.09
N ALA A 99 11.65 4.11 0.01
CA ALA A 99 12.36 3.98 1.28
C ALA A 99 12.64 5.34 1.95
N ILE A 100 11.96 5.58 3.07
CA ILE A 100 12.17 6.73 3.96
C ILE A 100 12.61 6.27 5.35
N GLY A 101 12.82 7.23 6.26
CA GLY A 101 13.27 6.96 7.63
C GLY A 101 14.77 7.07 7.82
N ASP A 102 15.23 6.76 9.02
CA ASP A 102 16.60 6.93 9.48
C ASP A 102 17.31 5.57 9.69
N TYR A 103 18.50 5.60 10.27
CA TYR A 103 19.29 4.39 10.56
C TYR A 103 18.60 3.44 11.57
N LYS A 104 17.62 3.92 12.35
CA LYS A 104 16.91 3.10 13.34
C LYS A 104 15.79 2.30 12.69
N ALA A 105 15.18 2.83 11.63
CA ALA A 105 14.18 2.13 10.86
C ALA A 105 14.03 2.75 9.45
N ARG A 106 14.34 1.94 8.44
CA ARG A 106 13.99 2.20 7.04
C ARG A 106 12.62 1.59 6.75
N PHE A 107 11.71 2.36 6.17
CA PHE A 107 10.34 1.93 5.90
C PHE A 107 9.81 2.50 4.59
N ALA A 108 8.90 1.75 3.94
CA ALA A 108 8.26 2.20 2.72
C ALA A 108 7.22 3.28 3.07
N HIS A 109 7.32 4.45 2.45
CA HIS A 109 6.38 5.55 2.62
C HIS A 109 4.97 5.11 2.18
N GLY A 110 3.99 5.21 3.08
CA GLY A 110 2.63 4.68 2.89
C GLY A 110 1.95 5.17 1.60
N GLY A 111 2.01 6.47 1.34
CA GLY A 111 1.42 7.09 0.14
C GLY A 111 2.18 6.83 -1.16
N SER A 112 3.35 6.18 -1.12
CA SER A 112 4.10 5.86 -2.33
C SER A 112 3.78 4.49 -2.91
N ALA A 113 2.75 3.81 -2.42
CA ALA A 113 2.54 2.38 -2.56
C ALA A 113 3.59 1.54 -1.82
N VAL A 114 3.08 0.46 -1.25
CA VAL A 114 3.87 -0.55 -0.56
C VAL A 114 3.50 -1.93 -1.10
N VAL A 115 4.49 -2.73 -1.48
CA VAL A 115 4.25 -4.06 -2.04
C VAL A 115 4.88 -5.14 -1.18
N PHE A 116 4.10 -6.17 -0.88
CA PHE A 116 4.56 -7.41 -0.27
C PHE A 116 4.36 -8.59 -1.24
N SER A 117 5.33 -9.49 -1.26
CA SER A 117 5.17 -10.83 -1.86
C SER A 117 4.21 -11.70 -1.06
N GLN A 118 3.71 -12.77 -1.69
CA GLN A 118 2.96 -13.82 -0.98
C GLN A 118 3.72 -14.38 0.21
N GLU A 119 4.98 -14.78 0.01
CA GLU A 119 5.76 -15.38 1.09
C GLU A 119 5.99 -14.39 2.25
N ALA A 120 6.19 -13.10 1.96
CA ALA A 120 6.29 -12.09 3.01
C ALA A 120 5.00 -12.01 3.84
N MET A 121 3.83 -12.00 3.19
CA MET A 121 2.55 -11.93 3.87
C MET A 121 2.22 -13.20 4.65
N HIS A 122 2.50 -14.37 4.08
CA HIS A 122 2.37 -15.66 4.77
C HIS A 122 3.23 -15.70 6.03
N ARG A 123 4.49 -15.24 5.95
CA ARG A 123 5.37 -15.16 7.12
C ARG A 123 4.87 -14.18 8.18
N ILE A 124 4.35 -13.02 7.79
CA ILE A 124 3.81 -12.05 8.75
C ILE A 124 2.54 -12.59 9.41
N VAL A 125 1.57 -13.05 8.63
CA VAL A 125 0.21 -13.32 9.11
C VAL A 125 0.04 -14.71 9.70
N ASP A 126 0.57 -15.75 9.05
CA ASP A 126 0.35 -17.15 9.46
C ASP A 126 1.49 -17.69 10.31
N GLN A 127 2.75 -17.37 9.98
CA GLN A 127 3.90 -17.88 10.74
C GLN A 127 4.18 -17.07 12.02
N ASN A 128 3.81 -15.78 12.06
CA ASN A 128 4.08 -14.88 13.18
C ASN A 128 2.83 -14.17 13.74
N PRO A 129 1.75 -14.89 14.07
CA PRO A 129 0.50 -14.28 14.53
C PRO A 129 0.64 -13.52 15.85
N SER A 130 1.58 -13.91 16.72
CA SER A 130 1.90 -13.19 17.96
C SER A 130 2.53 -11.81 17.71
N VAL A 131 3.35 -11.69 16.66
CA VAL A 131 3.93 -10.41 16.22
C VAL A 131 2.82 -9.49 15.70
N VAL A 132 1.88 -10.02 14.91
CA VAL A 132 0.72 -9.27 14.43
C VAL A 132 -0.19 -8.81 15.58
N ALA A 133 -0.47 -9.69 16.56
CA ALA A 133 -1.25 -9.33 17.73
C ALA A 133 -0.57 -8.21 18.55
N LYS A 134 0.75 -8.28 18.72
CA LYS A 134 1.53 -7.21 19.37
C LYS A 134 1.51 -5.92 18.56
N ALA A 135 1.61 -5.99 17.24
CA ALA A 135 1.56 -4.83 16.37
C ALA A 135 0.19 -4.12 16.43
N HIS A 136 -0.90 -4.86 16.58
CA HIS A 136 -2.23 -4.29 16.87
C HIS A 136 -2.24 -3.47 18.16
N LEU A 137 -1.64 -3.97 19.24
CA LEU A 137 -1.50 -3.21 20.50
C LEU A 137 -0.59 -1.98 20.33
N GLU A 138 0.55 -2.14 19.65
CA GLU A 138 1.47 -1.04 19.35
C GLU A 138 0.80 0.05 18.49
N SER A 139 -0.18 -0.32 17.65
CA SER A 139 -0.97 0.61 16.85
C SER A 139 -1.84 1.57 17.66
N LEU A 140 -1.96 1.41 18.98
CA LEU A 140 -2.68 2.35 19.85
C LEU A 140 -1.83 3.58 20.21
N ASP A 141 -0.51 3.42 20.22
CA ASP A 141 0.46 4.43 20.67
C ASP A 141 1.45 4.83 19.55
N ALA A 142 1.45 4.10 18.41
CA ALA A 142 2.34 4.38 17.29
C ALA A 142 2.10 5.77 16.67
N ARG A 143 3.18 6.41 16.21
CA ARG A 143 3.16 7.71 15.54
C ARG A 143 2.95 7.62 14.03
N TRP A 144 3.43 6.56 13.39
CA TRP A 144 3.36 6.38 11.94
C TRP A 144 2.98 4.94 11.59
N GLY A 145 1.92 4.75 10.81
CA GLY A 145 1.39 3.42 10.44
C GLY A 145 2.31 2.64 9.50
N ASP A 146 2.96 3.32 8.56
CA ASP A 146 3.95 2.74 7.65
C ASP A 146 5.22 2.27 8.36
N LYS A 147 5.72 3.03 9.35
CA LYS A 147 6.79 2.58 10.24
C LYS A 147 6.36 1.38 11.09
N LEU A 148 5.10 1.34 11.54
CA LEU A 148 4.56 0.18 12.27
C LEU A 148 4.56 -1.08 11.38
N ILE A 149 4.17 -0.96 10.11
CA ILE A 149 4.29 -2.05 9.13
C ILE A 149 5.72 -2.53 9.00
N ALA A 150 6.67 -1.61 8.79
CA ALA A 150 8.07 -1.97 8.59
C ALA A 150 8.67 -2.67 9.81
N THR A 151 8.45 -2.13 11.00
CA THR A 151 8.96 -2.72 12.24
C THR A 151 8.29 -4.06 12.55
N THR A 152 7.03 -4.25 12.15
CA THR A 152 6.35 -5.55 12.21
C THR A 152 6.98 -6.56 11.24
N ALA A 153 7.23 -6.16 9.99
CA ALA A 153 7.89 -7.00 9.00
C ALA A 153 9.32 -7.39 9.45
N MET A 154 10.08 -6.45 10.03
CA MET A 154 11.43 -6.71 10.56
C MET A 154 11.43 -7.73 11.69
N LYS A 155 10.44 -7.70 12.60
CA LYS A 155 10.27 -8.73 13.64
C LYS A 155 10.00 -10.12 13.06
N CYS A 156 9.50 -10.20 11.82
CA CYS A 156 9.32 -11.43 11.05
C CYS A 156 10.51 -11.75 10.12
N GLY A 157 11.64 -11.05 10.26
CA GLY A 157 12.85 -11.26 9.44
C GLY A 157 12.75 -10.72 8.01
N ILE A 158 11.84 -9.77 7.75
CA ILE A 158 11.62 -9.17 6.42
C ILE A 158 12.02 -7.70 6.48
N TYR A 159 12.95 -7.30 5.62
CA TYR A 159 13.49 -5.94 5.56
C TYR A 159 13.07 -5.28 4.25
N LEU A 160 12.96 -3.95 4.28
CA LEU A 160 12.69 -3.19 3.07
C LEU A 160 13.82 -3.36 2.07
N ASP A 161 13.50 -3.80 0.87
CA ASP A 161 14.46 -3.94 -0.21
C ASP A 161 14.56 -2.63 -1.00
N GLU A 162 15.54 -1.82 -0.58
CA GLU A 162 15.74 -0.47 -1.11
C GLU A 162 16.22 -0.44 -2.57
N ARG A 163 16.57 -1.58 -3.18
CA ARG A 163 16.94 -1.65 -4.60
C ARG A 163 15.81 -1.19 -5.52
N TYR A 164 14.56 -1.31 -5.08
CA TYR A 164 13.37 -0.92 -5.84
C TYR A 164 12.87 0.50 -5.53
N ASN A 165 13.51 1.20 -4.59
CA ASN A 165 13.06 2.49 -4.06
C ASN A 165 12.74 3.51 -5.17
N TYR A 166 13.65 3.65 -6.14
CA TYR A 166 13.57 4.67 -7.20
C TYR A 166 12.35 4.54 -8.13
N TYR A 167 11.64 3.42 -8.09
CA TYR A 167 10.43 3.22 -8.88
C TYR A 167 9.19 3.82 -8.22
N PHE A 168 9.21 4.05 -6.91
CA PHE A 168 8.07 4.51 -6.13
C PHE A 168 8.24 5.98 -5.78
N ASN A 169 7.33 6.86 -6.22
CA ASN A 169 7.45 8.30 -5.96
C ASN A 169 6.49 8.74 -4.86
N GLY A 170 7.01 9.46 -3.86
CA GLY A 170 6.21 10.03 -2.75
C GLY A 170 5.59 11.39 -3.01
N GLU A 171 5.75 11.91 -4.22
CA GLU A 171 5.25 13.23 -4.60
C GLU A 171 4.63 13.18 -5.99
N ALA A 172 3.87 14.22 -6.32
CA ALA A 172 3.28 14.38 -7.64
C ALA A 172 4.38 14.56 -8.72
N PRO A 173 4.12 14.19 -9.99
CA PRO A 173 5.07 14.30 -11.09
C PRO A 173 5.71 15.69 -11.26
N GLN A 174 4.92 16.74 -11.00
CA GLN A 174 5.36 18.14 -11.11
C GLN A 174 6.48 18.47 -10.10
N ILE A 175 6.46 17.87 -8.91
CA ILE A 175 7.44 18.08 -7.86
C ILE A 175 8.69 17.24 -8.11
N THR A 176 8.52 15.99 -8.54
CA THR A 176 9.62 15.07 -8.87
C THR A 176 10.34 15.42 -10.17
N ARG A 177 9.79 16.38 -10.95
CA ARG A 177 10.27 16.79 -12.29
C ARG A 177 10.27 15.66 -13.31
N ILE A 178 9.50 14.61 -13.07
CA ILE A 178 9.33 13.47 -13.97
C ILE A 178 8.28 13.83 -15.00
N ARG A 179 8.64 13.69 -16.29
CA ARG A 179 7.77 14.03 -17.43
C ARG A 179 7.63 12.81 -18.32
N GLY A 180 6.50 12.69 -19.03
CA GLY A 180 6.25 11.56 -19.94
C GLY A 180 7.29 11.41 -21.05
N ASP A 181 7.97 12.49 -21.41
CA ASP A 181 9.06 12.51 -22.39
C ASP A 181 10.46 12.32 -21.78
N ARG A 182 10.60 12.31 -20.44
CA ARG A 182 11.90 12.30 -19.75
C ARG A 182 11.88 11.42 -18.49
N PHE A 183 11.97 10.11 -18.70
CA PHE A 183 12.28 9.14 -17.65
C PHE A 183 13.09 7.97 -18.25
N CYS A 184 14.02 7.39 -17.49
CA CYS A 184 14.90 6.33 -17.98
C CYS A 184 14.79 5.03 -17.17
N ALA A 185 13.88 4.98 -16.19
CA ALA A 185 13.59 3.83 -15.37
C ALA A 185 12.06 3.65 -15.24
N PRO A 186 11.57 2.41 -15.05
CA PRO A 186 10.16 2.18 -14.76
C PRO A 186 9.66 3.04 -13.59
N LEU A 187 8.45 3.56 -13.71
CA LEU A 187 7.80 4.34 -12.66
C LEU A 187 6.59 3.55 -12.20
N ILE A 188 6.48 3.26 -10.91
CA ILE A 188 5.39 2.47 -10.32
C ILE A 188 4.28 3.36 -9.78
N SER A 189 4.64 4.42 -9.04
CA SER A 189 3.64 5.23 -8.34
C SER A 189 3.97 6.72 -8.36
N PHE A 190 2.92 7.51 -8.19
CA PHE A 190 2.96 8.90 -7.76
C PHE A 190 1.95 9.10 -6.63
N HIS A 191 2.16 10.10 -5.78
CA HIS A 191 1.34 10.39 -4.60
C HIS A 191 0.80 11.83 -4.63
N LYS A 192 -0.15 12.17 -3.75
CA LYS A 192 -0.79 13.50 -3.65
C LYS A 192 -1.44 13.94 -4.96
N MET A 193 -2.28 13.09 -5.53
CA MET A 193 -3.00 13.41 -6.76
C MET A 193 -4.51 13.46 -6.57
N SER A 194 -5.11 14.52 -7.10
CA SER A 194 -6.54 14.56 -7.36
C SER A 194 -6.96 13.54 -8.43
N PRO A 195 -8.23 13.11 -8.45
CA PRO A 195 -8.76 12.24 -9.50
C PRO A 195 -8.55 12.79 -10.92
N ALA A 196 -8.55 14.12 -11.09
CA ALA A 196 -8.27 14.75 -12.38
C ALA A 196 -6.81 14.56 -12.81
N GLN A 197 -5.87 14.77 -11.89
CA GLN A 197 -4.44 14.53 -12.14
C GLN A 197 -4.17 13.05 -12.42
N MET A 198 -4.79 12.12 -11.69
CA MET A 198 -4.66 10.68 -11.95
C MET A 198 -5.07 10.32 -13.39
N ARG A 199 -6.18 10.88 -13.88
CA ARG A 199 -6.63 10.67 -15.26
C ARG A 199 -5.64 11.23 -16.28
N GLU A 200 -5.10 12.42 -16.01
CA GLU A 200 -4.10 13.08 -16.87
C GLU A 200 -2.80 12.27 -16.97
N ILE A 201 -2.27 11.84 -15.83
CA ILE A 201 -1.07 11.00 -15.74
C ILE A 201 -1.32 9.65 -16.40
N GLY A 202 -2.47 9.04 -16.15
CA GLY A 202 -2.86 7.81 -16.82
C GLY A 202 -2.83 7.94 -18.34
N ARG A 203 -3.31 9.04 -18.92
CA ARG A 203 -3.20 9.30 -20.37
C ARG A 203 -1.75 9.50 -20.82
N THR A 204 -0.99 10.31 -20.08
CA THR A 204 0.41 10.66 -20.40
C THR A 204 1.32 9.42 -20.46
N PHE A 205 1.16 8.51 -19.51
CA PHE A 205 2.01 7.32 -19.39
C PHE A 205 1.41 6.06 -20.03
N LYS A 206 0.18 6.12 -20.58
CA LYS A 206 -0.42 5.03 -21.38
C LYS A 206 0.30 4.78 -22.70
N ILE A 207 0.94 5.81 -23.26
CA ILE A 207 1.57 5.80 -24.60
C ILE A 207 3.10 5.84 -24.51
N SER A 208 3.66 6.23 -23.37
CA SER A 208 5.09 6.50 -23.25
C SER A 208 5.89 5.20 -23.00
N VAL A 209 6.20 4.50 -24.07
CA VAL A 209 7.30 3.50 -24.14
C VAL A 209 8.50 4.07 -24.91
N THR A 210 8.61 5.39 -24.99
CA THR A 210 9.49 6.08 -25.94
C THR A 210 10.27 7.23 -25.34
N SER A 211 10.87 7.05 -24.16
CA SER A 211 12.13 7.75 -23.91
C SER A 211 13.11 6.91 -23.09
N CYS A 212 14.39 7.06 -23.46
CA CYS A 212 15.58 6.35 -23.00
C CYS A 212 15.81 4.88 -23.43
N LEU A 213 14.79 4.00 -23.50
CA LEU A 213 14.98 2.55 -23.81
C LEU A 213 14.04 2.02 -24.92
N GLY A 214 13.66 2.88 -25.86
CA GLY A 214 12.59 2.63 -26.84
C GLY A 214 12.75 1.41 -27.76
N SER A 215 13.92 0.75 -27.84
CA SER A 215 14.11 -0.41 -28.71
C SER A 215 13.87 -1.78 -28.03
N ILE A 216 13.96 -1.84 -26.69
CA ILE A 216 13.81 -3.09 -25.91
C ILE A 216 12.46 -3.13 -25.18
N TYR A 217 12.03 -2.02 -24.57
CA TYR A 217 10.78 -1.96 -23.80
C TYR A 217 9.53 -1.88 -24.71
N GLY A 218 9.62 -1.18 -25.86
CA GLY A 218 8.52 -0.99 -26.81
C GLY A 218 7.98 -2.29 -27.39
N ARG A 219 8.88 -3.18 -27.83
CA ARG A 219 8.51 -4.46 -28.45
C ARG A 219 7.95 -5.49 -27.46
N TYR A 220 8.25 -5.36 -26.17
CA TYR A 220 7.79 -6.32 -25.15
C TYR A 220 6.37 -5.99 -24.65
N MET A 221 6.01 -4.71 -24.54
CA MET A 221 4.68 -4.28 -24.10
C MET A 221 3.60 -4.49 -25.16
N GLU A 222 3.91 -4.35 -26.46
CA GLU A 222 2.97 -4.62 -27.55
C GLU A 222 2.48 -6.09 -27.58
N ARG A 223 3.30 -7.05 -27.12
CA ARG A 223 2.93 -8.47 -27.08
C ARG A 223 2.01 -8.87 -25.91
N GLN A 224 1.91 -8.08 -24.84
CA GLN A 224 1.16 -8.44 -23.63
C GLN A 224 -0.23 -7.77 -23.54
N ILE A 225 -0.49 -6.74 -24.37
CA ILE A 225 -1.76 -6.01 -24.37
C ILE A 225 -2.88 -6.78 -25.08
N SER A 226 -2.57 -7.79 -25.91
CA SER A 226 -3.58 -8.56 -26.66
C SER A 226 -4.33 -9.62 -25.84
N THR A 227 -3.95 -9.90 -24.59
CA THR A 227 -4.55 -11.00 -23.82
C THR A 227 -4.69 -10.72 -22.32
N VAL A 228 -5.42 -9.68 -21.89
CA VAL A 228 -5.87 -9.63 -20.47
C VAL A 228 -7.24 -8.95 -20.36
N SER A 229 -8.31 -9.73 -20.59
CA SER A 229 -9.61 -9.49 -19.99
C SER A 229 -9.73 -10.36 -18.73
N SER A 230 -9.29 -9.85 -17.58
CA SER A 230 -9.62 -10.46 -16.29
C SER A 230 -10.10 -9.37 -15.34
N PRO A 231 -11.28 -9.56 -14.69
CA PRO A 231 -11.87 -8.53 -13.87
C PRO A 231 -11.01 -8.29 -12.63
N ILE A 232 -10.65 -7.03 -12.42
CA ILE A 232 -9.98 -6.52 -11.23
C ILE A 232 -11.03 -6.49 -10.12
N LEU A 233 -10.76 -7.17 -9.01
CA LEU A 233 -11.59 -7.06 -7.81
C LEU A 233 -10.93 -6.06 -6.87
N PHE A 234 -11.49 -4.86 -6.79
CA PHE A 234 -11.13 -3.87 -5.77
C PHE A 234 -11.85 -4.25 -4.48
N VAL A 235 -11.10 -4.46 -3.39
CA VAL A 235 -11.68 -4.48 -2.04
C VAL A 235 -11.20 -3.21 -1.35
N LEU A 236 -12.07 -2.20 -1.34
CA LEU A 236 -11.88 -0.99 -0.53
C LEU A 236 -12.02 -1.38 0.95
N ILE A 237 -10.95 -1.20 1.73
CA ILE A 237 -10.98 -1.30 3.19
C ILE A 237 -10.65 0.10 3.72
N GLY A 238 -11.67 0.97 3.82
CA GLY A 238 -11.47 2.40 4.14
C GLY A 238 -10.78 3.16 3.01
N THR A 239 -9.93 4.14 3.34
CA THR A 239 -9.08 4.91 2.38
C THR A 239 -7.89 4.11 1.84
N MET A 240 -7.69 2.86 2.28
CA MET A 240 -6.67 1.98 1.71
C MET A 240 -7.25 1.21 0.52
N LEU A 241 -6.74 1.51 -0.67
CA LEU A 241 -6.98 0.72 -1.86
C LEU A 241 -6.00 -0.47 -1.82
N VAL A 242 -6.50 -1.68 -1.59
CA VAL A 242 -5.66 -2.88 -1.78
C VAL A 242 -5.87 -3.36 -3.22
N GLU A 243 -4.87 -3.13 -4.07
CA GLU A 243 -4.90 -3.53 -5.48
C GLU A 243 -4.36 -4.95 -5.66
N TRP A 244 -5.09 -5.78 -6.42
CA TRP A 244 -4.80 -7.20 -6.59
C TRP A 244 -4.57 -7.54 -8.04
N MET A 245 -3.36 -8.01 -8.34
CA MET A 245 -3.00 -8.38 -9.70
C MET A 245 -3.05 -9.90 -9.84
N LYS A 246 -4.03 -10.41 -10.61
CA LYS A 246 -3.84 -11.70 -11.29
C LYS A 246 -2.84 -11.44 -12.42
N LEU A 247 -1.55 -11.61 -12.15
CA LEU A 247 -0.59 -11.83 -13.23
C LEU A 247 -0.82 -13.25 -13.75
N PRO A 248 -0.86 -13.47 -15.07
CA PRO A 248 -0.83 -14.82 -15.64
C PRO A 248 0.35 -15.64 -15.07
#